data_AF-A0AAQ2JGS5-F1
#
_entry.id   AF-A0AAQ2JGS5-F1
#
_cell.length_a   1.000
_cell.length_b   1.000
_cell.length_c   1.000
_cell.angle_alpha   90.00
_cell.angle_beta   90.00
_cell.angle_gamma   90.00
#
_symmetry.space_group_name_H-M   'P 1'
#
loop_
_entity.id
_entity.type
_entity.pdbx_description
1 polymer ?
#
loop_
_entity_poly.entity_id
_entity_poly.type
_entity_poly.pdbx_seq_one_letter_code
_entity_poly.pdbx_strand_id
1 'polypeptide(L)'
;MPTIDSCQLTTKDFTILEVMQERHPRGDALSVVLQRKISSAIVMFREDIPPTVVTLSTRVTYRVNDGPAETRIVAHDEMRGLVGMLLPITNPRGLALLGLAEGQSMSIPTAQGGHETLTVHEVVYQPEAARRERLELAGGAAPDPWRPNGPVLRIAHHSDESQPKAENRVMAAFNDGFDDPGPSAA
;
A
#
# COMPACT_ATOMS: atom_id res chain seq x y z
N MET A 1 -22.32 -6.58 24.53
CA MET A 1 -23.05 -6.72 23.24
C MET A 1 -22.39 -7.83 22.45
N PRO A 2 -23.07 -8.53 21.53
CA PRO A 2 -22.41 -9.55 20.70
C PRO A 2 -21.32 -8.88 19.86
N THR A 3 -20.10 -9.42 19.88
CA THR A 3 -19.02 -8.95 19.02
C THR A 3 -19.22 -9.55 17.62
N ILE A 4 -19.38 -8.68 16.62
CA ILE A 4 -19.56 -9.11 15.23
C ILE A 4 -18.17 -9.19 14.60
N ASP A 5 -17.41 -10.22 14.99
CA ASP A 5 -16.05 -10.50 14.48
C ASP A 5 -16.08 -11.06 13.04
N SER A 6 -16.79 -10.40 12.10
CA SER A 6 -16.86 -10.85 10.71
C SER A 6 -15.54 -10.59 9.99
N CYS A 7 -14.68 -11.61 9.94
CA CYS A 7 -13.39 -11.55 9.24
C CYS A 7 -13.61 -11.47 7.72
N GLN A 8 -13.30 -10.33 7.10
CA GLN A 8 -13.33 -10.13 5.64
C GLN A 8 -11.90 -9.94 5.13
N LEU A 9 -11.42 -10.81 4.23
CA LEU A 9 -10.04 -10.78 3.74
C LEU A 9 -9.99 -10.77 2.22
N THR A 10 -9.03 -10.07 1.62
CA THR A 10 -8.74 -10.28 0.20
C THR A 10 -8.09 -11.66 0.01
N THR A 11 -8.22 -12.27 -1.18
CA THR A 11 -7.54 -13.54 -1.51
C THR A 11 -6.03 -13.49 -1.20
N LYS A 12 -5.38 -12.36 -1.50
CA LYS A 12 -3.96 -12.12 -1.20
C LYS A 12 -3.68 -12.17 0.30
N ASP A 13 -4.49 -11.48 1.11
CA ASP A 13 -4.26 -11.39 2.55
C ASP A 13 -4.53 -12.74 3.23
N PHE A 14 -5.55 -13.49 2.76
CA PHE A 14 -5.83 -14.85 3.21
C PHE A 14 -4.65 -15.81 2.97
N THR A 15 -4.09 -15.85 1.76
CA THR A 15 -2.92 -16.70 1.45
C THR A 15 -1.67 -16.30 2.24
N ILE A 16 -1.50 -15.02 2.58
CA ILE A 16 -0.43 -14.61 3.51
C ILE A 16 -0.65 -15.19 4.92
N LEU A 17 -1.89 -15.22 5.41
CA LEU A 17 -2.21 -15.85 6.70
C LEU A 17 -2.00 -17.37 6.68
N GLU A 18 -2.36 -18.06 5.59
CA GLU A 18 -2.11 -19.51 5.42
C GLU A 18 -0.60 -19.81 5.51
N VAL A 19 0.22 -19.10 4.72
CA VAL A 19 1.69 -19.25 4.71
C VAL A 19 2.31 -18.85 6.07
N MET A 20 1.70 -17.92 6.82
CA MET A 20 2.10 -17.67 8.21
C MET A 20 1.74 -18.83 9.13
N GLN A 21 0.57 -19.46 8.98
CA GLN A 21 0.13 -20.56 9.84
C GLN A 21 0.99 -21.82 9.66
N GLU A 22 1.44 -22.10 8.43
CA GLU A 22 2.39 -23.18 8.14
C GLU A 22 3.74 -23.01 8.85
N ARG A 23 4.16 -21.75 9.07
CA ARG A 23 5.48 -21.39 9.58
C ARG A 23 5.56 -21.15 11.09
N HIS A 24 4.43 -20.91 11.76
CA HIS A 24 4.43 -20.56 13.20
C HIS A 24 4.30 -21.79 14.11
N PRO A 25 5.09 -21.86 15.21
CA PRO A 25 4.94 -22.90 16.21
C PRO A 25 3.63 -22.72 16.98
N ARG A 26 2.82 -23.79 17.04
CA ARG A 26 1.50 -23.76 17.68
C ARG A 26 1.60 -23.54 19.19
N GLY A 27 0.67 -22.74 19.73
CA GLY A 27 0.42 -22.64 21.17
C GLY A 27 0.55 -21.23 21.76
N ASP A 28 0.97 -20.24 20.96
CA ASP A 28 1.08 -18.85 21.39
C ASP A 28 -0.19 -18.02 21.09
N ALA A 29 -0.21 -16.78 21.57
CA ALA A 29 -1.33 -15.87 21.34
C ALA A 29 -1.54 -15.54 19.85
N LEU A 30 -0.48 -15.45 19.05
CA LEU A 30 -0.58 -15.20 17.61
C LEU A 30 -1.28 -16.38 16.90
N SER A 31 -0.87 -17.62 17.19
CA SER A 31 -1.47 -18.84 16.64
C SER A 31 -2.99 -18.90 16.85
N VAL A 32 -3.46 -18.54 18.05
CA VAL A 32 -4.90 -18.56 18.38
C VAL A 32 -5.67 -17.54 17.55
N VAL A 33 -5.15 -16.32 17.41
CA VAL A 33 -5.76 -15.26 16.58
C VAL A 33 -5.72 -15.65 15.10
N LEU A 34 -4.60 -16.22 14.62
CA LEU A 34 -4.38 -16.64 13.24
C LEU A 34 -5.34 -17.76 12.82
N GLN A 35 -5.46 -18.81 13.65
CA GLN A 35 -6.40 -19.90 13.42
C GLN A 35 -7.85 -19.40 13.44
N ARG A 36 -8.20 -18.49 14.36
CA ARG A 36 -9.55 -17.88 14.41
C ARG A 36 -9.85 -17.04 13.17
N LYS A 37 -8.90 -16.24 12.67
CA LYS A 37 -9.05 -15.47 11.42
C LYS A 37 -9.26 -16.36 10.21
N ILE A 38 -8.38 -17.35 9.99
CA ILE A 38 -8.44 -18.26 8.83
C ILE A 38 -9.75 -19.07 8.84
N SER A 39 -10.14 -19.64 9.99
CA SER A 39 -11.36 -20.47 10.10
C SER A 39 -12.69 -19.71 10.06
N SER A 40 -12.68 -18.37 10.03
CA SER A 40 -13.90 -17.53 9.94
C SER A 40 -13.86 -16.51 8.80
N ALA A 41 -12.86 -16.59 7.92
CA ALA A 41 -12.68 -15.62 6.83
C ALA A 41 -13.72 -15.75 5.72
N ILE A 42 -14.42 -14.65 5.45
CA ILE A 42 -15.10 -14.39 4.20
C ILE A 42 -14.05 -13.85 3.23
N VAL A 43 -13.61 -14.67 2.29
CA VAL A 43 -12.63 -14.29 1.27
C VAL A 43 -13.33 -13.53 0.13
N MET A 44 -12.82 -12.34 -0.19
CA MET A 44 -13.37 -11.43 -1.20
C MET A 44 -12.35 -11.11 -2.29
N PHE A 45 -12.82 -10.71 -3.47
CA PHE A 45 -11.94 -10.10 -4.47
C PHE A 45 -11.49 -8.71 -4.04
N ARG A 46 -10.37 -8.27 -4.61
CA ARG A 46 -9.72 -6.99 -4.27
C ARG A 46 -10.60 -5.80 -4.66
N GLU A 47 -11.40 -5.97 -5.70
CA GLU A 47 -12.36 -5.02 -6.25
C GLU A 47 -13.65 -4.92 -5.42
N ASP A 48 -14.01 -5.96 -4.66
CA ASP A 48 -15.29 -6.05 -3.94
C ASP A 48 -15.20 -5.70 -2.44
N ILE A 49 -14.01 -5.78 -1.84
CA ILE A 49 -13.87 -5.60 -0.38
C ILE A 49 -14.27 -4.18 0.06
N PRO A 50 -15.11 -3.98 1.10
CA PRO A 50 -15.58 -2.64 1.46
C PRO A 50 -14.45 -1.68 1.87
N PRO A 51 -14.55 -0.37 1.58
CA PRO A 51 -13.50 0.61 1.92
C PRO A 51 -13.25 0.74 3.43
N THR A 52 -14.24 0.36 4.25
CA THR A 52 -14.22 0.40 5.72
C THR A 52 -13.60 -0.86 6.36
N VAL A 53 -13.05 -1.79 5.58
CA VAL A 53 -12.40 -3.02 6.06
C VAL A 53 -10.88 -2.86 6.08
N VAL A 54 -10.25 -3.30 7.17
CA VAL A 54 -8.79 -3.24 7.36
C VAL A 54 -8.09 -4.32 6.53
N THR A 55 -7.39 -3.92 5.46
CA THR A 55 -6.56 -4.80 4.61
C THR A 55 -5.05 -4.64 4.92
N LEU A 56 -4.18 -5.45 4.32
CA LEU A 56 -2.74 -5.20 4.43
C LEU A 56 -2.33 -3.87 3.78
N SER A 57 -1.48 -3.13 4.49
CA SER A 57 -1.08 -1.74 4.20
C SER A 57 -2.19 -0.69 4.42
N THR A 58 -3.30 -1.05 5.08
CA THR A 58 -4.29 -0.08 5.56
C THR A 58 -3.74 0.77 6.71
N ARG A 59 -4.00 2.08 6.67
CA ARG A 59 -3.84 2.98 7.83
C ARG A 59 -5.17 3.04 8.58
N VAL A 60 -5.16 2.60 9.84
CA VAL A 60 -6.36 2.45 10.68
C VAL A 60 -6.19 3.20 11.99
N THR A 61 -7.23 3.88 12.42
CA THR A 61 -7.40 4.37 13.79
C THR A 61 -8.19 3.32 14.58
N TYR A 62 -7.62 2.83 15.67
CA TYR A 62 -8.20 1.77 16.49
C TYR A 62 -7.97 2.04 17.99
N ARG A 63 -8.71 1.33 18.85
CA ARG A 63 -8.62 1.45 20.31
C ARG A 63 -8.38 0.08 20.92
N VAL A 64 -7.65 0.02 22.04
CA VAL A 64 -7.45 -1.19 22.85
C VAL A 64 -8.15 -1.00 24.19
N ASN A 65 -9.09 -1.89 24.51
CA ASN A 65 -9.99 -1.77 25.67
C ASN A 65 -10.59 -0.35 25.71
N ASP A 66 -10.55 0.33 26.86
CA ASP A 66 -10.98 1.72 27.03
C ASP A 66 -9.81 2.72 27.11
N GLY A 67 -8.69 2.39 26.47
CA GLY A 67 -7.57 3.31 26.25
C GLY A 67 -7.87 4.41 25.20
N PRO A 68 -6.88 5.27 24.90
CA PRO A 68 -6.98 6.21 23.78
C PRO A 68 -7.03 5.47 22.43
N ALA A 69 -7.50 6.17 21.40
CA ALA A 69 -7.37 5.69 20.03
C ALA A 69 -5.97 5.99 19.48
N GLU A 70 -5.40 5.05 18.74
CA GLU A 70 -4.11 5.17 18.06
C GLU A 70 -4.28 4.94 16.55
N THR A 71 -3.52 5.69 15.74
CA THR A 71 -3.47 5.50 14.28
C THR A 71 -2.18 4.76 13.90
N ARG A 72 -2.29 3.60 13.27
CA ARG A 72 -1.15 2.78 12.80
C ARG A 72 -1.39 2.24 11.39
N ILE A 73 -0.36 1.71 10.75
CA ILE A 73 -0.44 0.98 9.48
C ILE A 73 -0.36 -0.52 9.76
N VAL A 74 -1.42 -1.28 9.42
CA VAL A 74 -1.42 -2.75 9.54
C VAL A 74 -0.59 -3.32 8.39
N ALA A 75 0.52 -3.97 8.72
CA ALA A 75 1.62 -4.19 7.78
C ALA A 75 2.05 -5.65 7.66
N HIS A 76 2.61 -6.00 6.49
CA HIS A 76 3.53 -7.13 6.40
C HIS A 76 4.86 -6.73 7.07
N ASP A 77 5.56 -7.71 7.65
CA ASP A 77 6.72 -7.49 8.55
C ASP A 77 7.87 -6.68 7.93
N GLU A 78 7.97 -6.69 6.60
CA GLU A 78 9.10 -6.19 5.82
C GLU A 78 9.15 -4.67 5.62
N MET A 79 8.14 -3.91 6.06
CA MET A 79 8.09 -2.45 5.90
C MET A 79 9.15 -1.75 6.79
N ARG A 80 10.30 -1.40 6.23
CA ARG A 80 11.37 -0.70 6.95
C ARG A 80 11.18 0.83 6.92
N GLY A 81 11.73 1.51 7.93
CA GLY A 81 11.76 2.99 8.03
C GLY A 81 10.57 3.65 8.73
N LEU A 82 9.46 2.95 8.95
CA LEU A 82 8.23 3.50 9.56
C LEU A 82 8.11 3.17 11.07
N VAL A 83 9.21 3.31 11.81
CA VAL A 83 9.29 2.96 13.24
C VAL A 83 8.21 3.71 14.04
N GLY A 84 7.49 2.99 14.91
CA GLY A 84 6.39 3.53 15.70
C GLY A 84 5.05 3.71 14.96
N MET A 85 5.06 3.83 13.63
CA MET A 85 3.82 3.95 12.84
C MET A 85 3.23 2.60 12.41
N LEU A 86 4.05 1.57 12.30
CA LEU A 86 3.59 0.24 11.90
C LEU A 86 2.95 -0.55 13.05
N LEU A 87 2.08 -1.47 12.66
CA LEU A 87 1.56 -2.56 13.47
C LEU A 87 1.58 -3.85 12.63
N PRO A 88 2.70 -4.59 12.61
CA PRO A 88 2.84 -5.80 11.79
C PRO A 88 1.82 -6.90 12.14
N ILE A 89 1.40 -7.69 11.16
CA ILE A 89 0.51 -8.86 11.39
C ILE A 89 1.24 -10.04 12.06
N THR A 90 2.56 -9.97 12.22
CA THR A 90 3.36 -10.82 13.14
C THR A 90 3.13 -10.45 14.61
N ASN A 91 2.45 -9.34 14.91
CA ASN A 91 1.97 -8.98 16.25
C ASN A 91 0.49 -9.36 16.40
N PRO A 92 0.06 -9.99 17.52
CA PRO A 92 -1.34 -10.35 17.75
C PRO A 92 -2.33 -9.19 17.57
N ARG A 93 -1.95 -7.95 17.92
CA ARG A 93 -2.79 -6.76 17.72
C ARG A 93 -2.98 -6.41 16.23
N GLY A 94 -1.93 -6.46 15.42
CA GLY A 94 -2.01 -6.19 13.99
C GLY A 94 -2.85 -7.25 13.27
N LEU A 95 -2.65 -8.51 13.64
CA LEU A 95 -3.44 -9.62 13.15
C LEU A 95 -4.91 -9.56 13.56
N ALA A 96 -5.22 -9.09 14.78
CA ALA A 96 -6.58 -8.94 15.27
C ALA A 96 -7.39 -7.91 14.48
N LEU A 97 -6.77 -6.78 14.09
CA LEU A 97 -7.41 -5.75 13.28
C LEU A 97 -7.64 -6.19 11.83
N LEU A 98 -6.73 -6.98 11.25
CA LEU A 98 -6.81 -7.40 9.84
C LEU A 98 -8.15 -8.08 9.54
N GLY A 99 -8.90 -7.54 8.58
CA GLY A 99 -10.20 -8.01 8.15
C GLY A 99 -11.38 -7.69 9.07
N LEU A 100 -11.23 -6.78 10.04
CA LEU A 100 -12.37 -6.14 10.72
C LEU A 100 -12.85 -4.94 9.91
N ALA A 101 -14.15 -4.65 9.98
CA ALA A 101 -14.72 -3.38 9.52
C ALA A 101 -14.75 -2.31 10.62
N GLU A 102 -14.95 -1.04 10.25
CA GLU A 102 -15.24 0.05 11.19
C GLU A 102 -16.38 -0.29 12.17
N GLY A 103 -16.20 0.10 13.43
CA GLY A 103 -17.11 -0.22 14.52
C GLY A 103 -17.06 -1.68 15.01
N GLN A 104 -16.32 -2.56 14.33
CA GLN A 104 -16.15 -3.95 14.77
C GLN A 104 -14.99 -4.11 15.76
N SER A 105 -15.10 -5.15 16.58
CA SER A 105 -14.14 -5.48 17.63
C SER A 105 -13.68 -6.92 17.53
N MET A 106 -12.51 -7.22 18.09
CA MET A 106 -12.04 -8.58 18.34
C MET A 106 -11.32 -8.64 19.69
N SER A 107 -11.71 -9.59 20.54
CA SER A 107 -10.99 -9.91 21.77
C SER A 107 -9.91 -10.97 21.52
N ILE A 108 -8.70 -10.73 22.06
CA ILE A 108 -7.52 -11.60 21.92
C ILE A 108 -6.87 -11.86 23.30
N PRO A 109 -6.17 -12.98 23.50
CA PRO A 109 -5.44 -13.23 24.76
C PRO A 109 -4.19 -12.35 24.85
N THR A 110 -3.85 -11.90 26.07
CA THR A 110 -2.62 -11.14 26.35
C THR A 110 -1.52 -12.04 26.90
N ALA A 111 -0.26 -11.60 26.76
CA ALA A 111 0.90 -12.32 27.31
C ALA A 111 0.91 -12.42 28.87
N GLN A 112 0.00 -11.74 29.56
CA GLN A 112 -0.19 -11.85 31.01
C GLN A 112 -1.42 -12.70 31.41
N GLY A 113 -1.98 -13.48 30.48
CA GLY A 113 -3.09 -14.40 30.75
C GLY A 113 -4.47 -13.74 30.88
N GLY A 114 -4.59 -12.46 30.54
CA GLY A 114 -5.87 -11.76 30.40
C GLY A 114 -6.36 -11.74 28.96
N HIS A 115 -7.37 -10.92 28.69
CA HIS A 115 -7.83 -10.58 27.34
C HIS A 115 -7.78 -9.07 27.12
N GLU A 116 -7.54 -8.66 25.87
CA GLU A 116 -7.74 -7.29 25.42
C GLU A 116 -8.64 -7.27 24.18
N THR A 117 -9.46 -6.24 24.05
CA THR A 117 -10.38 -6.06 22.92
C THR A 117 -9.93 -4.90 22.06
N LEU A 118 -9.56 -5.20 20.82
CA LEU A 118 -9.28 -4.19 19.82
C LEU A 118 -10.58 -3.80 19.12
N THR A 119 -10.75 -2.52 18.81
CA THR A 119 -11.91 -1.98 18.08
C THR A 119 -11.45 -1.03 16.99
N VAL A 120 -11.92 -1.25 15.76
CA VAL A 120 -11.67 -0.34 14.63
C VAL A 120 -12.56 0.89 14.79
N HIS A 121 -11.96 2.09 14.80
CA HIS A 121 -12.72 3.35 14.79
C HIS A 121 -12.85 3.92 13.38
N GLU A 122 -11.78 3.93 12.58
CA GLU A 122 -11.76 4.57 11.25
C GLU A 122 -10.67 3.94 10.35
N VAL A 123 -11.00 3.72 9.07
CA VAL A 123 -10.06 3.28 8.03
C VAL A 123 -9.57 4.49 7.23
N VAL A 124 -8.62 5.20 7.82
CA VAL A 124 -8.03 6.48 7.34
C VAL A 124 -7.28 6.36 5.99
N TYR A 125 -7.00 5.15 5.51
CA TYR A 125 -6.59 4.86 4.12
C TYR A 125 -6.59 3.35 3.86
N GLN A 126 -7.24 2.91 2.79
CA GLN A 126 -7.21 1.53 2.28
C GLN A 126 -6.62 1.49 0.85
N PRO A 127 -5.61 0.65 0.56
CA PRO A 127 -4.98 0.59 -0.78
C PRO A 127 -5.87 -0.04 -1.86
N GLU A 128 -6.96 -0.69 -1.49
CA GLU A 128 -7.99 -1.23 -2.40
C GLU A 128 -8.92 -0.11 -2.88
N ALA A 129 -9.53 0.65 -1.96
CA ALA A 129 -10.29 1.85 -2.27
C ALA A 129 -9.50 2.85 -3.14
N ALA A 130 -8.27 3.18 -2.75
CA ALA A 130 -7.40 4.09 -3.52
C ALA A 130 -7.00 3.54 -4.91
N ARG A 131 -7.07 2.21 -5.13
CA ARG A 131 -6.91 1.64 -6.48
C ARG A 131 -8.20 1.75 -7.30
N ARG A 132 -9.39 1.56 -6.69
CA ARG A 132 -10.69 1.72 -7.39
C ARG A 132 -10.87 3.14 -7.90
N GLU A 133 -10.73 4.12 -7.02
CA GLU A 133 -10.82 5.56 -7.34
C GLU A 133 -9.90 5.94 -8.52
N ARG A 134 -8.63 5.49 -8.50
CA ARG A 134 -7.68 5.73 -9.59
C ARG A 134 -8.06 5.05 -10.91
N LEU A 135 -8.71 3.88 -10.86
CA LEU A 135 -9.20 3.19 -12.06
C LEU A 135 -10.47 3.85 -12.61
N GLU A 136 -11.35 4.36 -11.76
CA GLU A 136 -12.54 5.13 -12.16
C GLU A 136 -12.12 6.46 -12.84
N LEU A 137 -11.17 7.19 -12.25
CA LEU A 137 -10.58 8.39 -12.84
C LEU A 137 -9.89 8.12 -14.19
N ALA A 138 -9.24 6.96 -14.35
CA ALA A 138 -8.63 6.56 -15.62
C ALA A 138 -9.68 6.10 -16.66
N GLY A 139 -10.73 5.39 -16.22
CA GLY A 139 -11.82 4.91 -17.08
C GLY A 139 -12.72 6.02 -17.60
N GLY A 140 -12.90 7.10 -16.82
CA GLY A 140 -13.56 8.32 -17.28
C GLY A 140 -12.79 9.07 -18.38
N ALA A 141 -11.49 8.80 -18.53
CA ALA A 141 -10.65 9.33 -19.60
C ALA A 141 -10.63 8.43 -20.85
N ALA A 142 -11.80 7.93 -21.26
CA ALA A 142 -11.95 7.29 -22.56
C ALA A 142 -11.46 8.24 -23.67
N PRO A 143 -10.59 7.79 -24.61
CA PRO A 143 -10.09 8.63 -25.68
C PRO A 143 -11.23 8.99 -26.63
N ASP A 144 -11.72 10.21 -26.46
CA ASP A 144 -12.63 10.93 -27.33
C ASP A 144 -12.22 10.73 -28.81
N PRO A 145 -12.97 9.95 -29.62
CA PRO A 145 -12.51 9.50 -30.95
C PRO A 145 -12.24 10.62 -31.95
N TRP A 146 -12.66 11.85 -31.61
CA TRP A 146 -12.62 13.04 -32.45
C TRP A 146 -11.59 14.08 -31.98
N ARG A 147 -10.50 13.65 -31.31
CA ARG A 147 -9.36 14.52 -30.96
C ARG A 147 -8.16 14.34 -31.91
N PRO A 148 -8.13 15.03 -33.07
CA PRO A 148 -7.05 14.89 -34.06
C PRO A 148 -5.67 15.41 -33.62
N ASN A 149 -5.58 16.10 -32.48
CA ASN A 149 -4.35 16.72 -31.96
C ASN A 149 -4.07 16.38 -30.46
N GLY A 150 -4.43 15.17 -30.03
CA GLY A 150 -3.99 14.68 -28.70
C GLY A 150 -2.48 14.40 -28.67
N PRO A 151 -1.73 14.79 -27.62
CA PRO A 151 -0.30 14.52 -27.53
C PRO A 151 -0.04 13.02 -27.35
N VAL A 152 0.48 12.36 -28.39
CA VAL A 152 0.80 10.93 -28.37
C VAL A 152 2.07 10.67 -27.56
N LEU A 153 1.91 10.08 -26.37
CA LEU A 153 3.04 9.60 -25.55
C LEU A 153 3.69 8.40 -26.24
N ARG A 154 4.83 8.65 -26.89
CA ARG A 154 5.60 7.63 -27.61
C ARG A 154 6.61 6.97 -26.67
N ILE A 155 6.45 5.68 -26.39
CA ILE A 155 7.36 4.93 -25.52
C ILE A 155 8.72 4.77 -26.22
N ALA A 156 9.73 5.47 -25.72
CA ALA A 156 11.11 5.32 -26.18
C ALA A 156 11.78 4.16 -25.42
N HIS A 157 11.85 2.98 -26.03
CA HIS A 157 12.72 1.91 -25.57
C HIS A 157 14.18 2.29 -25.87
N HIS A 158 14.84 2.98 -24.93
CA HIS A 158 16.29 3.16 -25.00
C HIS A 158 16.97 1.91 -24.46
N SER A 159 17.63 1.16 -25.33
CA SER A 159 18.43 0.00 -24.96
C SER A 159 19.65 -0.05 -25.88
N ASP A 160 20.79 0.33 -25.30
CA ASP A 160 22.12 0.34 -25.92
C ASP A 160 22.35 1.27 -27.12
N GLU A 161 23.58 1.26 -27.65
CA GLU A 161 24.22 2.40 -28.30
C GLU A 161 24.45 2.25 -29.82
N SER A 162 24.12 3.30 -30.59
CA SER A 162 24.90 3.74 -31.78
C SER A 162 24.33 5.02 -32.41
N GLN A 163 25.20 5.99 -32.71
CA GLN A 163 24.85 7.20 -33.47
C GLN A 163 24.87 6.96 -34.98
N PRO A 164 23.89 7.49 -35.75
CA PRO A 164 24.07 7.83 -37.16
C PRO A 164 24.29 9.33 -37.32
N LYS A 165 25.47 9.70 -37.84
CA LYS A 165 25.84 11.05 -38.26
C LYS A 165 24.87 11.60 -39.32
N ALA A 166 24.16 12.68 -39.01
CA ALA A 166 23.39 13.46 -39.98
C ALA A 166 24.09 14.79 -40.28
N GLU A 167 24.48 15.00 -41.54
CA GLU A 167 25.22 16.19 -41.97
C GLU A 167 24.26 17.33 -42.32
N ASN A 168 24.56 18.56 -41.87
CA ASN A 168 23.77 19.74 -42.23
C ASN A 168 24.69 20.88 -42.69
N ARG A 169 24.60 21.27 -43.97
CA ARG A 169 25.62 22.10 -44.63
C ARG A 169 25.10 23.47 -45.06
N VAL A 170 25.39 24.47 -44.21
CA VAL A 170 25.75 25.87 -44.53
C VAL A 170 24.79 26.68 -45.42
N MET A 171 24.27 27.78 -44.87
CA MET A 171 24.32 29.13 -45.48
C MET A 171 24.53 30.16 -44.36
N ALA A 172 25.07 31.34 -44.68
CA ALA A 172 25.81 32.18 -43.71
C ALA A 172 25.29 33.61 -43.54
N ALA A 173 25.71 34.25 -42.43
CA ALA A 173 25.87 35.70 -42.31
C ALA A 173 27.05 36.02 -41.37
N PHE A 174 27.82 37.06 -41.70
CA PHE A 174 28.99 37.60 -40.99
C PHE A 174 28.54 38.76 -40.05
N ASN A 175 29.27 39.33 -39.07
CA ASN A 175 30.58 39.13 -38.42
C ASN A 175 30.46 39.76 -36.98
N ASP A 176 31.44 40.17 -36.15
CA ASP A 176 32.91 40.36 -36.18
C ASP A 176 33.50 40.38 -34.72
N GLY A 177 34.82 40.52 -34.55
CA GLY A 177 35.53 40.75 -33.25
C GLY A 177 35.87 39.46 -32.49
N PHE A 178 37.11 39.13 -32.06
CA PHE A 178 38.30 39.93 -31.66
C PHE A 178 38.07 40.70 -30.33
N ASP A 179 38.82 40.50 -29.23
CA ASP A 179 40.07 39.74 -28.99
C ASP A 179 40.13 39.17 -27.54
N ASP A 180 41.03 38.24 -27.24
CA ASP A 180 41.27 37.70 -25.86
C ASP A 180 42.77 37.54 -25.53
N PRO A 181 43.28 38.32 -24.55
CA PRO A 181 44.57 38.05 -23.92
C PRO A 181 44.47 37.96 -22.38
N GLY A 182 44.24 36.75 -21.86
CA GLY A 182 44.49 36.44 -20.44
C GLY A 182 45.99 36.52 -20.07
N PRO A 183 46.35 36.94 -18.83
CA PRO A 183 47.74 37.09 -18.42
C PRO A 183 48.40 35.77 -18.00
N SER A 184 49.65 35.56 -18.42
CA SER A 184 50.49 34.41 -18.05
C SER A 184 50.97 34.44 -16.60
N ALA A 185 51.35 33.26 -16.08
CA ALA A 185 52.00 33.11 -14.78
C ALA A 185 53.46 33.63 -14.77
N ALA A 186 53.92 34.00 -13.57
CA ALA A 186 55.31 34.26 -13.19
C ALA A 186 55.50 33.87 -11.71
#